data_AF-A0A8C6ZPP3-F1
#
_entry.id   AF-A0A8C6ZPP3-F1
#
_cell.length_a   1.000
_cell.length_b   1.000
_cell.length_c   1.000
_cell.angle_alpha   90.00
_cell.angle_beta   90.00
_cell.angle_gamma   90.00
#
_symmetry.space_group_name_H-M   'P 1'
#
loop_
_entity.id
_entity.type
_entity.pdbx_description
1 polymer ?
#
loop_
_entity_poly.entity_id
_entity_poly.type
_entity_poly.pdbx_seq_one_letter_code
_entity_poly.pdbx_strand_id
1 'polypeptide(L)'
;MEHLLARLEVDSRPVSRRVVNLLFNSFFPVNQPEDVWCERCVTLIQMNSAAARKFYQYAYEYTAPTNIAKLMLTIRRCLNACIQKAMKESFHNDDDGGGGGDDDEKEKENISTLNNVLSINDMNSMASLLEIIVILWRSIHKSLDHNEDAKEYAIRKFAAVLPEYFKVFKDDRCVVPLIILASFMPPAAIPTFSCSVISKLRNLDNGAGESKYSTLIDCICRWGQVGHIMELACDWFTKTPERRVRIHIAQESKPELALDYIEYLLTHPVNRGCLLAVPKKKLNQLLRLLGAAKEVLGSILKTTDTSSGSCSQTGLRAFSLYCRLSIHLQNKFSEEGKDYLALLEETGTWIKSQIVPFILASGQEDGISEHRSISESIIQAYLTVCKDVIMVGLGNLEFQARLLDVALLVIQSGKGGFCIPVLLCALKEIIEASLAQNIDPDEMADLLSAVQTLFQKVLECVARKLKKQQEEGLQLIHSLQRPLGEFLHTVQCWHSTCTALHKGVLSTLLAAVVAEINHTLEKVKSVLTFLSVCYLCYLSLSFLNELMECLISEEIEGIFSLMATVCIVILIKGQSSYFCPIKLCFDMLCFENQVHIKFRRPFSSLAVKLPSLSKI
;
A
#
# COMPACT_ATOMS: atom_id res chain seq x y z
N MET A 1 25.90 -12.47 29.19
CA MET A 1 24.44 -12.52 29.08
C MET A 1 23.91 -11.39 28.20
N GLU A 2 24.20 -10.13 28.54
CA GLU A 2 23.74 -8.93 27.80
C GLU A 2 23.94 -9.00 26.27
N HIS A 3 25.14 -9.37 25.80
CA HIS A 3 25.39 -9.54 24.37
C HIS A 3 24.44 -10.55 23.68
N LEU A 4 24.08 -11.65 24.35
CA LEU A 4 23.15 -12.63 23.78
C LEU A 4 21.73 -12.08 23.71
N LEU A 5 21.31 -11.28 24.70
CA LEU A 5 19.98 -10.65 24.69
C LEU A 5 19.87 -9.57 23.60
N ALA A 6 20.90 -8.74 23.44
CA ALA A 6 20.96 -7.74 22.37
C ALA A 6 20.93 -8.41 20.98
N ARG A 7 21.64 -9.53 20.81
CA ARG A 7 21.58 -10.34 19.58
C ARG A 7 20.18 -10.92 19.36
N LEU A 8 19.56 -11.47 20.40
CA LEU A 8 18.21 -12.01 20.31
C LEU A 8 17.22 -10.94 19.84
N GLU A 9 17.26 -9.74 20.41
CA GLU A 9 16.42 -8.60 20.04
C GLU A 9 16.50 -8.21 18.56
N VAL A 10 17.69 -8.23 17.96
CA VAL A 10 17.91 -7.68 16.61
C VAL A 10 17.88 -8.78 15.54
N ASP A 11 18.30 -9.99 15.87
CA ASP A 11 18.60 -11.00 14.84
C ASP A 11 17.38 -11.63 14.17
N SER A 12 17.66 -12.21 13.00
CA SER A 12 16.71 -12.98 12.22
C SER A 12 16.29 -14.29 12.89
N ARG A 13 15.19 -14.86 12.40
CA ARG A 13 14.57 -16.08 12.96
C ARG A 13 15.54 -17.25 13.16
N PRO A 14 16.41 -17.64 12.21
CA PRO A 14 17.30 -18.79 12.39
C PRO A 14 18.27 -18.62 13.57
N VAL A 15 18.80 -17.41 13.76
CA VAL A 15 19.72 -17.10 14.85
C VAL A 15 18.97 -17.00 16.18
N SER A 16 17.81 -16.32 16.18
CA SER A 16 16.94 -16.20 17.37
C SER A 16 16.60 -17.58 17.95
N ARG A 17 16.19 -18.55 17.12
CA ARG A 17 15.87 -19.92 17.59
C ARG A 17 17.07 -20.58 18.30
N ARG A 18 18.27 -20.47 17.74
CA ARG A 18 19.49 -21.04 18.34
C ARG A 18 19.84 -20.38 19.67
N VAL A 19 19.72 -19.06 19.76
CA VAL A 19 19.93 -18.32 21.01
C VAL A 19 18.88 -18.70 22.05
N VAL A 20 17.62 -18.86 21.66
CA VAL A 20 16.56 -19.33 22.57
C VAL A 20 16.86 -20.73 23.08
N ASN A 21 17.28 -21.67 22.23
CA ASN A 21 17.69 -23.01 22.66
C ASN A 21 18.79 -22.96 23.73
N LEU A 22 19.81 -22.13 23.51
CA LEU A 22 20.93 -21.97 24.45
C LEU A 22 20.44 -21.43 25.81
N LEU A 23 19.50 -20.50 25.80
CA LEU A 23 19.00 -19.81 26.99
C LEU A 23 17.77 -20.48 27.61
N PHE A 24 17.25 -21.54 27.00
CA PHE A 24 15.94 -22.10 27.33
C PHE A 24 15.86 -22.50 28.81
N ASN A 25 16.82 -23.30 29.27
CA ASN A 25 16.86 -23.77 30.66
C ASN A 25 17.18 -22.65 31.67
N SER A 26 17.69 -21.50 31.23
CA SER A 26 17.94 -20.34 32.11
C SER A 26 16.67 -19.54 32.39
N PHE A 27 15.79 -19.40 31.39
CA PHE A 27 14.60 -18.54 31.48
C PHE A 27 13.25 -19.28 31.44
N PHE A 28 13.27 -20.59 31.15
CA PHE A 28 12.12 -21.47 31.26
C PHE A 28 12.55 -22.89 31.69
N PRO A 29 13.06 -23.05 32.93
CA PRO A 29 13.49 -24.35 33.45
C PRO A 29 12.30 -25.27 33.76
N VAL A 30 11.80 -26.02 32.79
CA VAL A 30 10.59 -26.88 32.91
C VAL A 30 10.64 -27.94 34.02
N ASN A 31 11.84 -28.22 34.55
CA ASN A 31 12.06 -29.16 35.65
C ASN A 31 11.97 -28.51 37.05
N GLN A 32 11.83 -27.19 37.11
CA GLN A 32 11.67 -26.43 38.36
C GLN A 32 10.19 -26.09 38.60
N PRO A 33 9.82 -25.69 39.84
CA PRO A 33 8.48 -25.22 40.17
C PRO A 33 8.00 -24.05 39.29
N GLU A 34 6.67 -23.95 39.10
CA GLU A 34 6.04 -22.97 38.18
C GLU A 34 6.32 -21.51 38.58
N ASP A 35 6.45 -21.23 39.87
CA ASP A 35 6.82 -19.93 40.45
C ASP A 35 8.17 -19.43 39.92
N VAL A 36 9.18 -20.31 39.87
CA VAL A 36 10.49 -19.96 39.34
C VAL A 36 10.42 -19.57 37.86
N TRP A 37 9.50 -20.16 37.08
CA TRP A 37 9.35 -19.80 35.67
C TRP A 37 8.89 -18.34 35.51
N CYS A 38 7.99 -17.89 36.37
CA CYS A 38 7.50 -16.52 36.36
C CYS A 38 8.58 -15.53 36.84
N GLU A 39 9.33 -15.86 37.89
CA GLU A 39 10.47 -15.05 38.34
C GLU A 39 11.53 -14.87 37.25
N ARG A 40 11.85 -15.95 36.53
CA ARG A 40 12.79 -15.91 35.39
C ARG A 40 12.24 -15.11 34.22
N CYS A 41 10.94 -15.17 33.97
CA CYS A 41 10.26 -14.34 32.98
C CYS A 41 10.40 -12.86 33.31
N VAL A 42 10.12 -12.47 34.54
CA VAL A 42 10.23 -11.10 35.03
C VAL A 42 11.68 -10.61 34.98
N THR A 43 12.62 -11.45 35.40
CA THR A 43 14.06 -11.16 35.29
C THR A 43 14.44 -10.87 33.83
N LEU A 44 13.99 -11.70 32.88
CA LEU A 44 14.30 -11.49 31.46
C LEU A 44 13.70 -10.20 30.92
N ILE A 45 12.48 -9.84 31.33
CA ILE A 45 11.83 -8.57 30.98
C ILE A 45 12.66 -7.39 31.49
N GLN A 46 13.08 -7.43 32.75
CA GLN A 46 13.88 -6.39 33.40
C GLN A 46 15.26 -6.24 32.74
N MET A 47 15.85 -7.35 32.27
CA MET A 47 17.12 -7.32 31.55
C MET A 47 16.96 -6.74 30.13
N ASN A 48 15.96 -7.20 29.38
CA ASN A 48 15.63 -6.67 28.05
C ASN A 48 14.22 -7.14 27.60
N SER A 49 13.24 -6.24 27.61
CA SER A 49 11.84 -6.55 27.26
C SER A 49 11.63 -6.99 25.79
N ALA A 50 12.45 -6.53 24.85
CA ALA A 50 12.34 -6.90 23.44
C ALA A 50 12.92 -8.31 23.21
N ALA A 51 14.05 -8.63 23.85
CA ALA A 51 14.61 -9.97 23.87
C ALA A 51 13.67 -10.96 24.57
N ALA A 52 13.00 -10.56 25.66
CA ALA A 52 11.99 -11.39 26.35
C ALA A 52 10.85 -11.79 25.41
N ARG A 53 10.28 -10.84 24.66
CA ARG A 53 9.23 -11.10 23.67
C ARG A 53 9.68 -12.11 22.62
N LYS A 54 10.87 -11.94 22.04
CA LYS A 54 11.44 -12.89 21.07
C LYS A 54 11.77 -14.25 21.69
N PHE A 55 12.22 -14.29 22.94
CA PHE A 55 12.49 -15.55 23.65
C PHE A 55 11.21 -16.38 23.74
N TYR A 56 10.15 -15.80 24.29
CA TYR A 56 8.87 -16.50 24.47
C TYR A 56 8.14 -16.76 23.16
N GLN A 57 8.42 -15.99 22.10
CA GLN A 57 7.93 -16.28 20.75
C GLN A 57 8.40 -17.64 20.22
N TYR A 58 9.62 -18.07 20.55
CA TYR A 58 10.18 -19.35 20.08
C TYR A 58 10.29 -20.44 21.15
N ALA A 59 9.92 -20.13 22.40
CA ALA A 59 9.99 -21.08 23.51
C ALA A 59 9.16 -22.36 23.27
N TYR A 60 8.04 -22.26 22.56
CA TYR A 60 7.15 -23.39 22.24
C TYR A 60 7.84 -24.52 21.45
N GLU A 61 8.97 -24.25 20.78
CA GLU A 61 9.71 -25.26 20.02
C GLU A 61 10.52 -26.21 20.92
N TYR A 62 10.75 -25.84 22.17
CA TYR A 62 11.62 -26.56 23.10
C TYR A 62 10.87 -27.14 24.30
N THR A 63 9.53 -27.06 24.31
CA THR A 63 8.71 -27.55 25.41
C THR A 63 7.32 -27.96 24.95
N ALA A 64 6.63 -28.74 25.78
CA ALA A 64 5.27 -29.16 25.50
C ALA A 64 4.29 -27.96 25.59
N PRO A 65 3.22 -27.93 24.77
CA PRO A 65 2.19 -26.88 24.86
C PRO A 65 1.56 -26.74 26.25
N THR A 66 1.51 -27.81 27.02
CA THR A 66 1.03 -27.82 28.41
C THR A 66 1.87 -26.96 29.33
N ASN A 67 3.20 -26.95 29.16
CA ASN A 67 4.10 -26.09 29.93
C ASN A 67 3.90 -24.62 29.56
N ILE A 68 3.70 -24.31 28.28
CA ILE A 68 3.37 -22.95 27.83
C ILE A 68 2.06 -22.47 28.49
N ALA A 69 1.02 -23.29 28.48
CA ALA A 69 -0.26 -22.97 29.11
C ALA A 69 -0.12 -22.75 30.63
N LYS A 70 0.69 -23.58 31.31
CA LYS A 70 1.01 -23.39 32.73
C LYS A 70 1.70 -22.05 32.99
N LEU A 71 2.73 -21.70 32.20
CA LEU A 71 3.41 -20.42 32.33
C LEU A 71 2.44 -19.24 32.14
N MET A 72 1.56 -19.29 31.14
CA MET A 72 0.52 -18.28 30.94
C MET A 72 -0.35 -18.10 32.20
N LEU A 73 -0.79 -19.21 32.80
CA LEU A 73 -1.60 -19.19 34.02
C LEU A 73 -0.83 -18.67 35.23
N THR A 74 0.47 -18.97 35.34
CA THR A 74 1.32 -18.45 36.41
C THR A 74 1.55 -16.96 36.28
N ILE A 75 1.83 -16.46 35.07
CA ILE A 75 1.91 -15.00 34.82
C ILE A 75 0.57 -14.33 35.18
N ARG A 76 -0.56 -14.94 34.82
CA ARG A 76 -1.89 -14.45 35.23
C ARG A 76 -2.04 -14.38 36.76
N ARG A 77 -1.60 -15.41 37.49
CA ARG A 77 -1.61 -15.41 38.97
C ARG A 77 -0.74 -14.27 39.53
N CYS A 78 0.45 -14.06 38.98
CA CYS A 78 1.34 -12.96 39.35
C CYS A 78 0.67 -11.59 39.16
N LEU A 79 0.06 -11.35 38.00
CA LEU A 79 -0.65 -10.10 37.71
C LEU A 79 -1.81 -9.88 38.69
N ASN A 80 -2.60 -10.91 38.98
CA ASN A 80 -3.67 -10.84 39.98
C ASN A 80 -3.14 -10.49 41.37
N ALA A 81 -2.02 -11.11 41.79
CA ALA A 81 -1.43 -10.83 43.09
C ALA A 81 -0.97 -9.36 43.21
N CYS A 82 -0.38 -8.80 42.13
CA CYS A 82 0.00 -7.38 42.07
C CYS A 82 -1.22 -6.45 42.21
N ILE A 83 -2.34 -6.78 41.56
CA ILE A 83 -3.60 -6.01 41.66
C ILE A 83 -4.16 -6.07 43.09
N GLN A 84 -4.25 -7.26 43.66
CA GLN A 84 -4.81 -7.46 45.01
C GLN A 84 -3.97 -6.79 46.09
N LYS A 85 -2.64 -6.78 45.94
CA LYS A 85 -1.73 -6.06 46.83
C LYS A 85 -2.00 -4.55 46.81
N ALA A 86 -2.09 -3.96 45.62
CA ALA A 86 -2.38 -2.53 45.47
C ALA A 86 -3.75 -2.14 46.05
N MET A 87 -4.76 -3.00 45.90
CA MET A 87 -6.08 -2.78 46.53
C MET A 87 -5.97 -2.77 48.05
N LYS A 88 -5.30 -3.76 48.66
CA LYS A 88 -5.13 -3.82 50.12
C LYS A 88 -4.34 -2.63 50.67
N GLU A 89 -3.30 -2.19 49.98
CA GLU A 89 -2.53 -1.00 50.34
C GLU A 89 -3.36 0.30 50.25
N SER A 90 -4.35 0.37 49.34
CA SER A 90 -5.26 1.52 49.23
C SER A 90 -6.31 1.60 50.34
N PHE A 91 -6.75 0.45 50.90
CA PHE A 91 -7.76 0.39 51.97
C PHE A 91 -7.16 0.46 53.38
N HIS A 92 -5.88 0.14 53.56
CA HIS A 92 -5.19 0.25 54.86
C HIS A 92 -4.83 1.69 55.27
N ASN A 93 -5.18 2.70 54.47
CA ASN A 93 -5.07 4.11 54.86
C ASN A 93 -6.31 4.65 55.58
N ASP A 94 -7.42 3.90 55.65
CA ASP A 94 -8.71 4.44 56.17
C ASP A 94 -9.42 3.61 57.26
N ASP A 95 -8.93 2.46 57.73
CA ASP A 95 -9.51 1.88 58.96
C ASP A 95 -8.59 0.89 59.70
N ASP A 96 -8.44 1.14 60.99
CA ASP A 96 -7.74 0.33 61.98
C ASP A 96 -8.80 -0.56 62.66
N GLY A 97 -8.79 -1.88 62.44
CA GLY A 97 -9.70 -2.77 63.17
C GLY A 97 -10.02 -4.13 62.55
N GLY A 98 -9.15 -5.11 62.78
CA GLY A 98 -9.51 -6.46 63.26
C GLY A 98 -10.41 -7.40 62.46
N GLY A 99 -9.88 -8.60 62.16
CA GLY A 99 -10.62 -9.85 62.42
C GLY A 99 -10.78 -10.84 61.26
N GLY A 100 -9.94 -11.89 61.26
CA GLY A 100 -10.35 -13.30 61.16
C GLY A 100 -10.72 -13.88 59.79
N GLY A 101 -9.95 -14.89 59.35
CA GLY A 101 -10.30 -15.79 58.26
C GLY A 101 -9.14 -16.72 57.87
N ASP A 102 -8.83 -17.69 58.73
CA ASP A 102 -7.91 -18.80 58.47
C ASP A 102 -8.53 -19.76 57.45
N ASP A 103 -7.89 -19.90 56.28
CA ASP A 103 -7.89 -21.14 55.46
C ASP A 103 -6.95 -21.07 54.22
N ASP A 104 -6.36 -19.90 53.90
CA ASP A 104 -5.51 -19.70 52.71
C ASP A 104 -3.98 -19.70 52.97
N GLU A 105 -3.51 -20.18 54.13
CA GLU A 105 -2.11 -19.96 54.55
C GLU A 105 -1.06 -20.79 53.80
N LYS A 106 -1.43 -21.93 53.18
CA LYS A 106 -0.43 -22.83 52.53
C LYS A 106 -0.05 -22.47 51.09
N GLU A 107 -0.83 -21.63 50.39
CA GLU A 107 -0.46 -21.09 49.07
C GLU A 107 0.18 -19.68 49.15
N LYS A 108 0.21 -19.08 50.35
CA LYS A 108 0.53 -17.66 50.57
C LYS A 108 2.02 -17.36 50.71
N GLU A 109 2.83 -18.30 51.20
CA GLU A 109 4.22 -18.01 51.58
C GLU A 109 5.16 -17.80 50.38
N ASN A 110 4.94 -18.47 49.24
CA ASN A 110 5.93 -18.50 48.14
C ASN A 110 5.62 -17.56 46.95
N ILE A 111 4.38 -17.05 46.81
CA ILE A 111 4.09 -15.93 45.88
C ILE A 111 4.66 -14.60 46.45
N SER A 112 5.08 -14.59 47.71
CA SER A 112 5.55 -13.41 48.43
C SER A 112 6.83 -12.80 47.87
N THR A 113 7.73 -13.59 47.26
CA THR A 113 9.02 -13.10 46.72
C THR A 113 8.81 -12.16 45.54
N LEU A 114 8.01 -12.57 44.55
CA LEU A 114 7.71 -11.77 43.37
C LEU A 114 6.80 -10.58 43.70
N ASN A 115 5.88 -10.74 44.65
CA ASN A 115 5.03 -9.67 45.17
C ASN A 115 5.83 -8.53 45.82
N ASN A 116 7.05 -8.79 46.28
CA ASN A 116 7.93 -7.77 46.87
C ASN A 116 8.75 -6.99 45.81
N VAL A 117 8.94 -7.56 44.63
CA VAL A 117 9.75 -6.96 43.55
C VAL A 117 8.88 -6.26 42.49
N LEU A 118 7.70 -6.81 42.18
CA LEU A 118 6.77 -6.23 41.23
C LEU A 118 5.71 -5.37 41.93
N SER A 119 5.51 -4.17 41.42
CA SER A 119 4.40 -3.30 41.78
C SER A 119 3.50 -3.08 40.58
N ILE A 120 2.20 -2.90 40.82
CA ILE A 120 1.25 -2.49 39.78
C ILE A 120 1.66 -1.18 39.08
N ASN A 121 2.45 -0.35 39.77
CA ASN A 121 2.96 0.91 39.27
C ASN A 121 4.11 0.73 38.26
N ASP A 122 4.74 -0.45 38.19
CA ASP A 122 5.70 -0.78 37.13
C ASP A 122 4.97 -1.16 35.84
N MET A 123 4.38 -0.15 35.21
CA MET A 123 3.60 -0.30 33.98
C MET A 123 4.39 -0.95 32.84
N ASN A 124 5.72 -0.80 32.82
CA ASN A 124 6.56 -1.43 31.81
C ASN A 124 6.57 -2.95 31.95
N SER A 125 6.81 -3.45 33.18
CA SER A 125 6.79 -4.89 33.46
C SER A 125 5.38 -5.46 33.31
N MET A 126 4.35 -4.76 33.77
CA MET A 126 2.95 -5.21 33.62
C MET A 126 2.55 -5.34 32.14
N ALA A 127 2.87 -4.33 31.32
CA ALA A 127 2.65 -4.39 29.87
C ALA A 127 3.41 -5.56 29.23
N SER A 128 4.69 -5.74 29.55
CA SER A 128 5.50 -6.83 28.98
C SER A 128 5.01 -8.22 29.40
N LEU A 129 4.52 -8.39 30.63
CA LEU A 129 3.90 -9.65 31.07
C LEU A 129 2.62 -9.95 30.29
N LEU A 130 1.75 -8.94 30.08
CA LEU A 130 0.55 -9.09 29.26
C LEU A 130 0.87 -9.42 27.79
N GLU A 131 1.88 -8.76 27.22
CA GLU A 131 2.38 -9.06 25.87
C GLU A 131 2.90 -10.50 25.77
N ILE A 132 3.65 -10.98 26.77
CA ILE A 132 4.16 -12.35 26.80
C ILE A 132 3.00 -13.35 26.88
N ILE A 133 1.95 -13.09 27.67
CA ILE A 133 0.75 -13.96 27.67
C ILE A 133 0.17 -14.07 26.26
N VAL A 134 0.04 -12.95 25.55
CA VAL A 134 -0.48 -12.92 24.17
C VAL A 134 0.42 -13.71 23.22
N ILE A 135 1.74 -13.56 23.32
CA ILE A 135 2.73 -14.28 22.50
C ILE A 135 2.65 -15.78 22.77
N LEU A 136 2.63 -16.18 24.05
CA LEU A 136 2.55 -17.57 24.47
C LEU A 136 1.24 -18.20 23.97
N TRP A 137 0.10 -17.54 24.16
CA TRP A 137 -1.19 -18.04 23.65
C TRP A 137 -1.14 -18.27 22.14
N ARG A 138 -0.64 -17.29 21.39
CA ARG A 138 -0.51 -17.39 19.92
C ARG A 138 0.40 -18.55 19.51
N SER A 139 1.48 -18.80 20.25
CA SER A 139 2.43 -19.89 19.95
C SER A 139 1.81 -21.29 20.05
N ILE A 140 0.83 -21.48 20.94
CA ILE A 140 0.16 -22.77 21.16
C ILE A 140 -1.29 -22.80 20.66
N HIS A 141 -1.74 -21.76 19.94
CA HIS A 141 -3.13 -21.64 19.47
C HIS A 141 -3.60 -22.89 18.74
N LYS A 142 -2.79 -23.41 17.80
CA LYS A 142 -3.12 -24.65 17.09
C LYS A 142 -3.28 -25.83 18.04
N SER A 143 -2.40 -25.98 19.03
CA SER A 143 -2.48 -27.06 20.01
C SER A 143 -3.71 -26.95 20.91
N LEU A 144 -4.12 -25.71 21.26
CA LEU A 144 -5.36 -25.46 21.99
C LEU A 144 -6.59 -25.79 21.15
N ASP A 145 -6.60 -25.48 19.85
CA ASP A 145 -7.72 -25.84 18.96
C ASP A 145 -7.91 -27.35 18.78
N HIS A 146 -6.89 -28.18 19.06
CA HIS A 146 -7.02 -29.64 19.03
C HIS A 146 -7.43 -30.23 20.39
N ASN A 147 -7.51 -29.42 21.45
CA ASN A 147 -7.87 -29.86 22.79
C ASN A 147 -8.88 -28.88 23.41
N GLU A 148 -10.16 -29.15 23.16
CA GLU A 148 -11.27 -28.29 23.58
C GLU A 148 -11.32 -28.09 25.10
N ASP A 149 -11.05 -29.12 25.91
CA ASP A 149 -11.04 -29.00 27.38
C ASP A 149 -9.97 -28.02 27.87
N ALA A 150 -8.75 -28.13 27.32
CA ALA A 150 -7.64 -27.24 27.66
C ALA A 150 -7.91 -25.80 27.19
N LYS A 151 -8.50 -25.64 26.01
CA LYS A 151 -8.90 -24.36 25.44
C LYS A 151 -9.98 -23.69 26.28
N GLU A 152 -11.06 -24.40 26.61
CA GLU A 152 -12.14 -23.90 27.44
C GLU A 152 -11.66 -23.54 28.85
N TYR A 153 -10.78 -24.38 29.43
CA TYR A 153 -10.16 -24.07 30.71
C TYR A 153 -9.35 -22.76 30.67
N ALA A 154 -8.53 -22.56 29.63
CA ALA A 154 -7.77 -21.34 29.46
C ALA A 154 -8.69 -20.12 29.25
N ILE A 155 -9.68 -20.22 28.36
CA ILE A 155 -10.68 -19.17 28.10
C ILE A 155 -11.35 -18.75 29.41
N ARG A 156 -11.90 -19.70 30.17
CA ARG A 156 -12.58 -19.41 31.44
C ARG A 156 -11.67 -18.69 32.44
N LYS A 157 -10.40 -19.12 32.57
CA LYS A 157 -9.45 -18.51 33.53
C LYS A 157 -9.05 -17.09 33.14
N PHE A 158 -8.88 -16.79 31.87
CA PHE A 158 -8.52 -15.45 31.40
C PHE A 158 -9.72 -14.52 31.26
N ALA A 159 -10.86 -15.02 30.83
CA ALA A 159 -12.11 -14.26 30.75
C ALA A 159 -12.53 -13.71 32.12
N ALA A 160 -12.39 -14.51 33.19
CA ALA A 160 -12.76 -14.12 34.54
C ALA A 160 -11.98 -12.92 35.11
N VAL A 161 -10.73 -12.70 34.66
CA VAL A 161 -9.87 -11.61 35.17
C VAL A 161 -9.89 -10.37 34.28
N LEU A 162 -10.33 -10.52 33.03
CA LEU A 162 -10.24 -9.47 32.02
C LEU A 162 -11.02 -8.19 32.36
N PRO A 163 -12.24 -8.24 32.95
CA PRO A 163 -12.95 -7.04 33.37
C PRO A 163 -12.16 -6.20 34.39
N GLU A 164 -11.54 -6.86 35.37
CA GLU A 164 -10.73 -6.17 36.38
C GLU A 164 -9.44 -5.62 35.76
N TYR A 165 -8.82 -6.35 34.83
CA TYR A 165 -7.64 -5.86 34.12
C TYR A 165 -7.95 -4.59 33.31
N PHE A 166 -9.08 -4.54 32.60
CA PHE A 166 -9.50 -3.31 31.91
C PHE A 166 -9.88 -2.17 32.86
N LYS A 167 -10.28 -2.48 34.11
CA LYS A 167 -10.58 -1.48 35.13
C LYS A 167 -9.30 -0.86 35.68
N VAL A 168 -8.29 -1.69 35.96
CA VAL A 168 -7.02 -1.29 36.56
C VAL A 168 -6.06 -0.68 35.54
N PHE A 169 -5.81 -1.37 34.43
CA PHE A 169 -4.82 -0.96 33.46
C PHE A 169 -5.44 0.00 32.43
N LYS A 170 -4.99 1.27 32.49
CA LYS A 170 -5.47 2.35 31.59
C LYS A 170 -4.45 2.78 30.55
N ASP A 171 -3.18 2.46 30.74
CA ASP A 171 -2.12 2.78 29.78
C ASP A 171 -2.29 1.96 28.49
N ASP A 172 -2.12 2.62 27.34
CA ASP A 172 -2.28 2.01 26.02
C ASP A 172 -1.38 0.77 25.84
N ARG A 173 -0.18 0.76 26.44
CA ARG A 173 0.73 -0.40 26.39
C ARG A 173 0.20 -1.64 27.11
N CYS A 174 -0.71 -1.47 28.06
CA CYS A 174 -1.40 -2.60 28.69
C CYS A 174 -2.74 -2.89 27.99
N VAL A 175 -3.48 -1.84 27.61
CA VAL A 175 -4.81 -1.97 26.98
C VAL A 175 -4.72 -2.72 25.65
N VAL A 176 -3.71 -2.46 24.81
CA VAL A 176 -3.55 -3.13 23.51
C VAL A 176 -3.37 -4.65 23.68
N PRO A 177 -2.42 -5.17 24.48
CA PRO A 177 -2.33 -6.60 24.78
C PRO A 177 -3.62 -7.19 25.37
N LEU A 178 -4.35 -6.45 26.21
CA LEU A 178 -5.63 -6.93 26.76
C LEU A 178 -6.70 -7.10 25.68
N ILE A 179 -6.80 -6.18 24.72
CA ILE A 179 -7.72 -6.30 23.58
C ILE A 179 -7.30 -7.48 22.68
N ILE A 180 -6.00 -7.67 22.46
CA ILE A 180 -5.51 -8.81 21.68
C ILE A 180 -5.82 -10.13 22.41
N LEU A 181 -5.62 -10.18 23.72
CA LEU A 181 -5.97 -11.34 24.54
C LEU A 181 -7.48 -11.63 24.48
N ALA A 182 -8.32 -10.60 24.58
CA ALA A 182 -9.77 -10.69 24.40
C ALA A 182 -10.16 -11.33 23.06
N SER A 183 -9.41 -11.02 22.00
CA SER A 183 -9.68 -11.52 20.65
C SER A 183 -9.42 -13.02 20.47
N PHE A 184 -8.72 -13.67 21.41
CA PHE A 184 -8.52 -15.12 21.42
C PHE A 184 -9.68 -15.88 22.07
N MET A 185 -10.65 -15.18 22.64
CA MET A 185 -11.79 -15.74 23.34
C MET A 185 -13.09 -15.44 22.59
N PRO A 186 -14.12 -16.30 22.70
CA PRO A 186 -15.46 -15.96 22.19
C PRO A 186 -15.99 -14.70 22.87
N PRO A 187 -16.73 -13.82 22.15
CA PRO A 187 -17.27 -12.58 22.71
C PRO A 187 -18.24 -12.82 23.88
N ALA A 188 -18.89 -13.99 23.91
CA ALA A 188 -19.79 -14.42 24.98
C ALA A 188 -19.07 -14.68 26.33
N ALA A 189 -17.76 -14.96 26.32
CA ALA A 189 -16.99 -15.18 27.55
C ALA A 189 -16.68 -13.86 28.28
N ILE A 190 -16.73 -12.72 27.57
CA ILE A 190 -16.33 -11.39 28.08
C ILE A 190 -17.37 -10.32 27.71
N PRO A 191 -18.65 -10.49 28.12
CA PRO A 191 -19.78 -9.67 27.65
C PRO A 191 -19.61 -8.17 27.96
N THR A 192 -19.07 -7.82 29.13
CA THR A 192 -18.84 -6.41 29.52
C THR A 192 -17.95 -5.68 28.53
N PHE A 193 -16.91 -6.34 28.04
CA PHE A 193 -16.01 -5.76 27.03
C PHE A 193 -16.62 -5.85 25.64
N SER A 194 -17.07 -7.05 25.22
CA SER A 194 -17.54 -7.29 23.84
C SER A 194 -18.74 -6.41 23.46
N CYS A 195 -19.71 -6.22 24.35
CA CYS A 195 -20.83 -5.31 24.13
C CYS A 195 -20.40 -3.83 24.05
N SER A 196 -19.28 -3.46 24.68
CA SER A 196 -18.79 -2.08 24.69
C SER A 196 -18.01 -1.69 23.44
N VAL A 197 -17.43 -2.64 22.70
CA VAL A 197 -16.47 -2.35 21.62
C VAL A 197 -17.08 -1.48 20.52
N ILE A 198 -18.27 -1.84 20.03
CA ILE A 198 -18.97 -1.04 19.00
C ILE A 198 -19.33 0.35 19.52
N SER A 199 -19.71 0.47 20.79
CA SER A 199 -19.97 1.79 21.40
C SER A 199 -18.71 2.63 21.49
N LYS A 200 -17.55 2.03 21.82
CA LYS A 200 -16.27 2.73 21.86
C LYS A 200 -15.89 3.23 20.47
N LEU A 201 -15.96 2.39 19.45
CA LEU A 201 -15.72 2.77 18.05
C LEU A 201 -16.65 3.90 17.61
N ARG A 202 -17.95 3.78 17.90
CA ARG A 202 -18.94 4.81 17.58
C ARG A 202 -18.65 6.18 18.20
N ASN A 203 -18.08 6.18 19.42
CA ASN A 203 -17.83 7.39 20.19
C ASN A 203 -16.47 8.04 19.90
N LEU A 204 -15.64 7.46 19.01
CA LEU A 204 -14.41 8.12 18.57
C LEU A 204 -14.71 9.36 17.73
N ASP A 205 -13.90 10.40 17.89
CA ASP A 205 -14.02 11.63 17.12
C ASP A 205 -13.54 11.44 15.67
N ASN A 206 -14.02 12.29 14.75
CA ASN A 206 -13.48 12.35 13.40
C ASN A 206 -11.98 12.70 13.47
N GLY A 207 -11.15 12.04 12.65
CA GLY A 207 -9.70 12.20 12.69
C GLY A 207 -8.99 11.45 13.83
N ALA A 208 -9.68 10.50 14.49
CA ALA A 208 -9.04 9.59 15.43
C ALA A 208 -7.91 8.79 14.74
N GLY A 209 -6.71 8.82 15.33
CA GLY A 209 -5.58 8.05 14.81
C GLY A 209 -5.85 6.55 14.78
N GLU A 210 -5.23 5.86 13.81
CA GLU A 210 -5.41 4.42 13.56
C GLU A 210 -5.20 3.54 14.80
N SER A 211 -4.28 3.92 15.69
CA SER A 211 -4.01 3.19 16.95
C SER A 211 -5.24 3.09 17.87
N LYS A 212 -6.19 4.04 17.80
CA LYS A 212 -7.38 4.07 18.65
C LYS A 212 -8.46 3.07 18.22
N TYR A 213 -8.52 2.70 16.94
CA TYR A 213 -9.55 1.80 16.41
C TYR A 213 -9.02 0.46 15.89
N SER A 214 -7.79 0.41 15.37
CA SER A 214 -7.19 -0.77 14.71
C SER A 214 -7.31 -2.05 15.52
N THR A 215 -6.85 -2.03 16.77
CA THR A 215 -6.87 -3.23 17.64
C THR A 215 -8.30 -3.66 18.00
N LEU A 216 -9.24 -2.70 18.11
CA LEU A 216 -10.66 -3.01 18.35
C LEU A 216 -11.31 -3.63 17.10
N ILE A 217 -10.98 -3.14 15.90
CA ILE A 217 -11.44 -3.70 14.63
C ILE A 217 -10.88 -5.12 14.45
N ASP A 218 -9.58 -5.32 14.68
CA ASP A 218 -8.95 -6.65 14.64
C ASP A 218 -9.65 -7.64 15.57
N CYS A 219 -10.02 -7.18 16.77
CA CYS A 219 -10.74 -7.98 17.76
C CYS A 219 -12.12 -8.41 17.22
N ILE A 220 -12.91 -7.48 16.69
CA ILE A 220 -14.22 -7.76 16.09
C ILE A 220 -14.10 -8.70 14.87
N CYS A 221 -13.08 -8.51 14.03
CA CYS A 221 -12.82 -9.38 12.89
C CYS A 221 -12.55 -10.82 13.33
N ARG A 222 -11.74 -11.02 14.38
CA ARG A 222 -11.46 -12.35 14.95
C ARG A 222 -12.69 -13.00 15.59
N TRP A 223 -13.62 -12.20 16.12
CA TRP A 223 -14.92 -12.70 16.58
C TRP A 223 -15.90 -13.02 15.45
N GLY A 224 -15.56 -12.77 14.18
CA GLY A 224 -16.48 -12.95 13.05
C GLY A 224 -17.61 -11.94 13.02
N GLN A 225 -17.46 -10.80 13.72
CA GLN A 225 -18.51 -9.80 13.94
C GLN A 225 -18.32 -8.52 13.11
N VAL A 226 -17.48 -8.57 12.07
CA VAL A 226 -17.19 -7.42 11.17
C VAL A 226 -18.46 -6.80 10.55
N GLY A 227 -19.55 -7.57 10.44
CA GLY A 227 -20.85 -7.06 10.01
C GLY A 227 -21.35 -5.86 10.84
N HIS A 228 -21.05 -5.79 12.13
CA HIS A 228 -21.42 -4.65 12.98
C HIS A 228 -20.61 -3.39 12.67
N ILE A 229 -19.35 -3.52 12.25
CA ILE A 229 -18.54 -2.39 11.76
C ILE A 229 -19.12 -1.88 10.44
N MET A 230 -19.49 -2.79 9.53
CA MET A 230 -20.13 -2.41 8.27
C MET A 230 -21.47 -1.72 8.48
N GLU A 231 -22.31 -2.21 9.39
CA GLU A 231 -23.59 -1.58 9.75
C GLU A 231 -23.36 -0.16 10.29
N LEU A 232 -22.40 0.01 11.21
CA LEU A 232 -22.02 1.32 11.74
C LEU A 232 -21.56 2.28 10.62
N ALA A 233 -20.71 1.82 9.70
CA ALA A 233 -20.25 2.62 8.57
C ALA A 233 -21.41 2.98 7.61
N CYS A 234 -22.29 2.03 7.30
CA CYS A 234 -23.46 2.28 6.45
C CYS A 234 -24.45 3.27 7.08
N ASP A 235 -24.64 3.21 8.41
CA ASP A 235 -25.47 4.16 9.15
C ASP A 235 -24.91 5.58 9.06
N TRP A 236 -23.59 5.75 9.10
CA TRP A 236 -22.94 7.04 8.91
C TRP A 236 -23.04 7.55 7.47
N PHE A 237 -22.97 6.68 6.46
CA PHE A 237 -23.16 7.10 5.06
C PHE A 237 -24.61 7.49 4.71
N THR A 238 -25.61 6.91 5.39
CA THR A 238 -27.03 7.11 5.03
C THR A 238 -27.70 8.27 5.75
N LYS A 239 -27.18 8.73 6.89
CA LYS A 239 -27.79 9.82 7.66
C LYS A 239 -27.36 11.19 7.14
N THR A 240 -28.22 11.80 6.33
CA THR A 240 -28.26 13.26 6.16
C THR A 240 -28.86 13.90 7.43
N PRO A 241 -28.47 15.14 7.79
CA PRO A 241 -28.99 15.85 8.95
C PRO A 241 -30.42 16.37 8.65
N GLU A 242 -31.38 15.49 8.42
CA GLU A 242 -32.79 15.88 8.32
C GLU A 242 -33.64 15.20 9.39
N ARG A 243 -34.29 16.08 10.17
CA ARG A 243 -35.29 15.87 11.20
C ARG A 243 -36.08 14.57 11.04
N ARG A 244 -35.75 13.56 11.85
CA ARG A 244 -36.73 12.57 12.30
C ARG A 244 -36.79 12.56 13.82
N VAL A 245 -37.88 13.12 14.33
CA VAL A 245 -38.31 13.03 15.72
C VAL A 245 -38.63 11.57 16.03
N ARG A 246 -37.61 10.84 16.48
CA ARG A 246 -37.75 9.71 17.39
C ARG A 246 -36.67 9.90 18.45
N ILE A 247 -37.09 9.80 19.70
CA ILE A 247 -36.25 9.98 20.89
C ILE A 247 -35.12 8.95 20.85
N HIS A 248 -34.02 9.29 20.19
CA HIS A 248 -32.68 8.72 20.30
C HIS A 248 -31.75 9.91 20.07
N ILE A 249 -30.81 10.09 20.99
CA ILE A 249 -29.76 11.12 20.99
C ILE A 249 -29.33 11.43 19.55
N ALA A 250 -29.33 12.72 19.17
CA ALA A 250 -28.95 13.19 17.85
C ALA A 250 -27.61 12.56 17.46
N GLN A 251 -27.66 11.53 16.61
CA GLN A 251 -26.50 10.73 16.27
C GLN A 251 -25.71 11.48 15.21
N GLU A 252 -24.54 11.98 15.60
CA GLU A 252 -23.64 12.67 14.68
C GLU A 252 -23.19 11.70 13.56
N SER A 253 -23.34 12.13 12.32
CA SER A 253 -22.84 11.40 11.16
C SER A 253 -21.32 11.55 11.08
N LYS A 254 -20.59 10.44 10.94
CA LYS A 254 -19.12 10.39 10.93
C LYS A 254 -18.61 9.71 9.65
N PRO A 255 -18.80 10.32 8.47
CA PRO A 255 -18.46 9.68 7.19
C PRO A 255 -16.94 9.46 7.03
N GLU A 256 -16.09 10.36 7.53
CA GLU A 256 -14.63 10.16 7.47
C GLU A 256 -14.18 8.95 8.29
N LEU A 257 -14.69 8.81 9.52
CA LEU A 257 -14.39 7.67 10.37
C LEU A 257 -14.94 6.36 9.77
N ALA A 258 -16.08 6.41 9.09
CA ALA A 258 -16.60 5.27 8.33
C ALA A 258 -15.62 4.85 7.24
N LEU A 259 -15.07 5.80 6.48
CA LEU A 259 -14.08 5.54 5.44
C LEU A 259 -12.79 4.98 6.04
N ASP A 260 -12.31 5.53 7.17
CA ASP A 260 -11.13 5.01 7.88
C ASP A 260 -11.30 3.53 8.25
N TYR A 261 -12.48 3.15 8.76
CA TYR A 261 -12.74 1.76 9.13
C TYR A 261 -12.78 0.83 7.91
N ILE A 262 -13.46 1.23 6.84
CA ILE A 262 -13.54 0.41 5.62
C ILE A 262 -12.16 0.30 4.94
N GLU A 263 -11.40 1.39 4.91
CA GLU A 263 -10.04 1.40 4.38
C GLU A 263 -9.11 0.50 5.19
N TYR A 264 -9.16 0.56 6.52
CA TYR A 264 -8.42 -0.33 7.40
C TYR A 264 -8.77 -1.81 7.17
N LEU A 265 -10.06 -2.12 7.05
CA LEU A 265 -10.53 -3.48 6.75
C LEU A 265 -10.01 -3.99 5.40
N LEU A 266 -9.96 -3.15 4.36
CA LEU A 266 -9.52 -3.54 3.02
C LEU A 266 -8.00 -3.67 2.88
N THR A 267 -7.23 -2.85 3.60
CA THR A 267 -5.76 -2.83 3.54
C THR A 267 -5.12 -4.00 4.30
N HIS A 268 -5.77 -4.51 5.34
CA HIS A 268 -5.23 -5.57 6.19
C HIS A 268 -5.70 -6.96 5.73
N PRO A 269 -4.80 -7.89 5.31
CA PRO A 269 -5.20 -9.14 4.66
C PRO A 269 -6.18 -10.02 5.46
N VAL A 270 -5.98 -10.15 6.77
CA VAL A 270 -6.85 -10.95 7.65
C VAL A 270 -8.25 -10.31 7.76
N ASN A 271 -8.28 -9.00 8.01
CA ASN A 271 -9.53 -8.24 8.14
C ASN A 271 -10.30 -8.18 6.83
N ARG A 272 -9.59 -8.08 5.69
CA ARG A 272 -10.17 -8.16 4.35
C ARG A 272 -10.85 -9.50 4.13
N GLY A 273 -10.22 -10.60 4.58
CA GLY A 273 -10.83 -11.93 4.57
C GLY A 273 -12.14 -11.97 5.36
N CYS A 274 -12.15 -11.39 6.57
CA CYS A 274 -13.35 -11.28 7.41
C CYS A 274 -14.44 -10.44 6.74
N LEU A 275 -14.11 -9.24 6.23
CA LEU A 275 -15.04 -8.35 5.54
C LEU A 275 -15.69 -9.06 4.36
N LEU A 276 -14.87 -9.70 3.52
CA LEU A 276 -15.37 -10.40 2.35
C LEU A 276 -16.25 -11.60 2.72
N ALA A 277 -16.10 -12.21 3.90
CA ALA A 277 -16.94 -13.30 4.39
C ALA A 277 -18.38 -12.88 4.76
N VAL A 278 -18.66 -11.58 4.84
CA VAL A 278 -20.01 -11.05 5.11
C VAL A 278 -20.98 -11.39 3.95
N PRO A 279 -22.29 -11.56 4.22
CA PRO A 279 -23.26 -11.81 3.15
C PRO A 279 -23.20 -10.81 2.01
N LYS A 280 -23.20 -11.31 0.77
CA LYS A 280 -23.10 -10.56 -0.48
C LYS A 280 -24.06 -9.36 -0.57
N LYS A 281 -25.29 -9.50 -0.04
CA LYS A 281 -26.29 -8.43 0.00
C LYS A 281 -25.77 -7.19 0.77
N LYS A 282 -25.09 -7.40 1.90
CA LYS A 282 -24.52 -6.31 2.71
C LYS A 282 -23.30 -5.68 2.02
N LEU A 283 -22.46 -6.49 1.38
CA LEU A 283 -21.33 -5.99 0.58
C LEU A 283 -21.78 -5.11 -0.59
N ASN A 284 -22.81 -5.55 -1.32
CA ASN A 284 -23.40 -4.76 -2.40
C ASN A 284 -24.08 -3.47 -1.89
N GLN A 285 -24.65 -3.49 -0.68
CA GLN A 285 -25.17 -2.28 -0.05
C GLN A 285 -24.04 -1.27 0.26
N LEU A 286 -22.93 -1.73 0.85
CA LEU A 286 -21.76 -0.89 1.09
C LEU A 286 -21.22 -0.31 -0.23
N LEU A 287 -21.07 -1.17 -1.25
CA LEU A 287 -20.61 -0.75 -2.57
C LEU A 287 -21.49 0.35 -3.16
N ARG A 288 -22.82 0.19 -3.09
CA ARG A 288 -23.77 1.21 -3.55
C ARG A 288 -23.64 2.53 -2.79
N LEU A 289 -23.43 2.49 -1.47
CA LEU A 289 -23.27 3.69 -0.65
C LEU A 289 -21.97 4.43 -0.99
N LEU A 290 -20.87 3.70 -1.16
CA LEU A 290 -19.60 4.29 -1.62
C LEU A 290 -19.73 4.84 -3.06
N GLY A 291 -20.47 4.15 -3.93
CA GLY A 291 -20.73 4.56 -5.31
C GLY A 291 -21.51 5.86 -5.44
N ALA A 292 -22.31 6.24 -4.43
CA ALA A 292 -22.99 7.54 -4.39
C ALA A 292 -22.01 8.73 -4.42
N ALA A 293 -20.73 8.51 -4.11
CA ALA A 293 -19.68 9.49 -4.28
C ALA A 293 -19.55 10.01 -5.72
N LYS A 294 -19.90 9.21 -6.74
CA LYS A 294 -19.90 9.66 -8.15
C LYS A 294 -20.87 10.83 -8.37
N GLU A 295 -22.07 10.76 -7.80
CA GLU A 295 -23.07 11.81 -7.90
C GLU A 295 -22.64 13.06 -7.13
N VAL A 296 -22.08 12.88 -5.91
CA VAL A 296 -21.56 13.98 -5.11
C VAL A 296 -20.43 14.70 -5.83
N LEU A 297 -19.42 13.98 -6.30
CA LEU A 297 -18.30 14.55 -7.05
C LEU A 297 -18.74 15.19 -8.37
N GLY A 298 -19.67 14.54 -9.09
CA GLY A 298 -20.25 15.11 -10.31
C GLY A 298 -21.03 16.39 -10.07
N SER A 299 -21.70 16.52 -8.92
CA SER A 299 -22.40 17.75 -8.52
C SER A 299 -21.42 18.87 -8.15
N ILE A 300 -20.36 18.56 -7.37
CA ILE A 300 -19.33 19.51 -6.97
C ILE A 300 -18.67 20.14 -8.20
N LEU A 301 -18.35 19.33 -9.22
CA LEU A 301 -17.74 19.84 -10.45
C LEU A 301 -18.67 20.77 -11.25
N LYS A 302 -20.00 20.65 -11.08
CA LYS A 302 -21.01 21.47 -11.76
C LYS A 302 -21.34 22.76 -11.01
N THR A 303 -21.16 22.79 -9.69
CA THR A 303 -21.45 23.96 -8.85
C THR A 303 -20.27 24.93 -8.84
N THR A 304 -20.51 26.23 -8.93
CA THR A 304 -19.46 27.28 -8.92
C THR A 304 -18.97 27.68 -7.52
N ASP A 305 -19.46 27.04 -6.47
CA ASP A 305 -19.21 27.45 -5.08
C ASP A 305 -17.95 26.79 -4.50
N THR A 306 -16.97 27.62 -4.14
CA THR A 306 -15.64 27.26 -3.62
C THR A 306 -15.63 26.78 -2.16
N SER A 307 -16.78 26.60 -1.51
CA SER A 307 -16.85 26.24 -0.08
C SER A 307 -16.89 24.71 0.18
N SER A 308 -16.49 23.87 -0.77
CA SER A 308 -16.74 22.41 -0.74
C SER A 308 -15.53 21.51 -0.44
N GLY A 309 -14.35 22.07 -0.15
CA GLY A 309 -13.07 21.31 -0.06
C GLY A 309 -13.06 20.10 0.90
N SER A 310 -13.82 20.12 2.01
CA SER A 310 -13.94 18.93 2.88
C SER A 310 -14.80 17.84 2.25
N CYS A 311 -15.89 18.21 1.56
CA CYS A 311 -16.82 17.27 0.94
C CYS A 311 -16.19 16.60 -0.30
N SER A 312 -15.37 17.33 -1.04
CA SER A 312 -14.64 16.80 -2.20
C SER A 312 -13.65 15.72 -1.78
N GLN A 313 -12.89 15.93 -0.70
CA GLN A 313 -11.92 14.94 -0.21
C GLN A 313 -12.61 13.67 0.33
N THR A 314 -13.68 13.81 1.13
CA THR A 314 -14.49 12.67 1.58
C THR A 314 -15.04 11.88 0.38
N GLY A 315 -15.57 12.59 -0.63
CA GLY A 315 -16.08 12.00 -1.86
C GLY A 315 -15.01 11.25 -2.65
N LEU A 316 -13.81 11.82 -2.80
CA LEU A 316 -12.68 11.17 -3.47
C LEU A 316 -12.24 9.89 -2.76
N ARG A 317 -12.15 9.92 -1.42
CA ARG A 317 -11.84 8.72 -0.62
C ARG A 317 -12.91 7.64 -0.79
N ALA A 318 -14.19 8.01 -0.72
CA ALA A 318 -15.31 7.10 -0.94
C ALA A 318 -15.31 6.50 -2.36
N PHE A 319 -15.03 7.30 -3.38
CA PHE A 319 -14.88 6.86 -4.76
C PHE A 319 -13.71 5.87 -4.94
N SER A 320 -12.55 6.16 -4.34
CA SER A 320 -11.40 5.26 -4.35
C SER A 320 -11.72 3.92 -3.70
N LEU A 321 -12.39 3.93 -2.54
CA LEU A 321 -12.82 2.71 -1.86
C LEU A 321 -13.90 1.96 -2.63
N TYR A 322 -14.83 2.64 -3.31
CA TYR A 322 -15.78 2.03 -4.24
C TYR A 322 -15.05 1.23 -5.32
N CYS A 323 -14.11 1.88 -6.00
CA CYS A 323 -13.32 1.26 -7.07
C CYS A 323 -12.52 0.05 -6.56
N ARG A 324 -11.85 0.16 -5.41
CA ARG A 324 -11.08 -0.93 -4.79
C ARG A 324 -11.96 -2.09 -4.32
N LEU A 325 -13.11 -1.79 -3.70
CA LEU A 325 -14.05 -2.82 -3.24
C LEU A 325 -14.58 -3.63 -4.42
N SER A 326 -14.87 -3.00 -5.57
CA SER A 326 -15.27 -3.71 -6.79
C SER A 326 -14.25 -4.78 -7.21
N ILE A 327 -12.94 -4.50 -7.12
CA ILE A 327 -11.90 -5.50 -7.41
C ILE A 327 -11.99 -6.69 -6.45
N HIS A 328 -12.10 -6.41 -5.15
CA HIS A 328 -12.16 -7.48 -4.16
C HIS A 328 -13.41 -8.34 -4.29
N LEU A 329 -14.54 -7.74 -4.69
CA LEU A 329 -15.76 -8.47 -5.00
C LEU A 329 -15.63 -9.26 -6.30
N GLN A 330 -15.01 -8.71 -7.34
CA GLN A 330 -14.69 -9.45 -8.57
C GLN A 330 -13.84 -10.68 -8.26
N ASN A 331 -12.76 -10.52 -7.50
CA ASN A 331 -11.87 -11.62 -7.13
C ASN A 331 -12.58 -12.70 -6.31
N LYS A 332 -13.52 -12.32 -5.44
CA LYS A 332 -14.22 -13.26 -4.57
C LYS A 332 -15.38 -13.98 -5.28
N PHE A 333 -16.09 -13.30 -6.17
CA PHE A 333 -17.36 -13.77 -6.74
C PHE A 333 -17.28 -14.01 -8.26
N SER A 334 -16.07 -14.05 -8.84
CA SER A 334 -15.84 -14.31 -10.27
C SER A 334 -16.48 -15.62 -10.74
N GLU A 335 -16.39 -16.68 -9.92
CA GLU A 335 -16.96 -18.00 -10.21
C GLU A 335 -18.51 -18.01 -10.22
N GLU A 336 -19.16 -17.03 -9.59
CA GLU A 336 -20.62 -16.93 -9.52
C GLU A 336 -21.23 -16.20 -10.73
N GLY A 337 -20.44 -15.91 -11.77
CA GLY A 337 -20.90 -15.27 -13.01
C GLY A 337 -21.34 -13.82 -12.86
N LYS A 338 -21.02 -13.16 -11.74
CA LYS A 338 -21.28 -11.72 -11.56
C LYS A 338 -20.10 -10.91 -12.06
N ASP A 339 -20.40 -9.98 -12.95
CA ASP A 339 -19.41 -9.07 -13.50
C ASP A 339 -19.36 -7.77 -12.68
N TYR A 340 -18.42 -7.71 -11.73
CA TYR A 340 -18.08 -6.48 -11.02
C TYR A 340 -17.10 -5.61 -11.81
N LEU A 341 -16.50 -6.11 -12.91
CA LEU A 341 -15.70 -5.29 -13.83
C LEU A 341 -16.59 -4.33 -14.61
N ALA A 342 -17.81 -4.75 -14.98
CA ALA A 342 -18.81 -3.89 -15.59
C ALA A 342 -19.02 -2.57 -14.82
N LEU A 343 -18.97 -2.59 -13.49
CA LEU A 343 -19.07 -1.39 -12.64
C LEU A 343 -17.90 -0.41 -12.83
N LEU A 344 -16.70 -0.94 -13.09
CA LEU A 344 -15.53 -0.13 -13.42
C LEU A 344 -15.62 0.38 -14.86
N GLU A 345 -16.12 -0.40 -15.81
CA GLU A 345 -16.34 0.03 -17.19
C GLU A 345 -17.40 1.15 -17.30
N GLU A 346 -18.51 1.02 -16.57
CA GLU A 346 -19.51 2.08 -16.39
C GLU A 346 -18.88 3.33 -15.76
N THR A 347 -17.92 3.15 -14.85
CA THR A 347 -17.18 4.26 -14.24
C THR A 347 -16.24 4.92 -15.24
N GLY A 348 -15.56 4.17 -16.11
CA GLY A 348 -14.81 4.72 -17.24
C GLY A 348 -15.71 5.53 -18.19
N THR A 349 -16.91 5.03 -18.48
CA THR A 349 -17.90 5.74 -19.31
C THR A 349 -18.39 7.03 -18.66
N TRP A 350 -18.61 7.02 -17.35
CA TRP A 350 -18.92 8.22 -16.58
C TRP A 350 -17.76 9.23 -16.59
N ILE A 351 -16.51 8.78 -16.46
CA ILE A 351 -15.33 9.65 -16.57
C ILE A 351 -15.27 10.33 -17.94
N LYS A 352 -15.43 9.55 -19.03
CA LYS A 352 -15.44 10.08 -20.40
C LYS A 352 -16.50 11.17 -20.60
N SER A 353 -17.72 10.94 -20.10
CA SER A 353 -18.87 11.82 -20.34
C SER A 353 -18.98 13.01 -19.40
N GLN A 354 -18.63 12.84 -18.12
CA GLN A 354 -18.86 13.85 -17.08
C GLN A 354 -17.58 14.50 -16.58
N ILE A 355 -16.42 13.82 -16.59
CA ILE A 355 -15.20 14.34 -15.93
C ILE A 355 -14.22 14.97 -16.93
N VAL A 356 -13.96 14.30 -18.07
CA VAL A 356 -13.06 14.80 -19.11
C VAL A 356 -13.41 16.22 -19.61
N PRO A 357 -14.70 16.61 -19.79
CA PRO A 357 -15.05 17.96 -20.22
C PRO A 357 -14.53 19.07 -19.27
N PHE A 358 -14.46 18.82 -17.96
CA PHE A 358 -13.95 19.82 -17.00
C PHE A 358 -12.45 20.04 -17.12
N ILE A 359 -11.70 19.03 -17.58
CA ILE A 359 -10.27 19.17 -17.86
C ILE A 359 -10.05 20.05 -19.10
N LEU A 360 -10.93 19.94 -20.09
CA LEU A 360 -10.88 20.70 -21.35
C LEU A 360 -11.30 22.18 -21.18
N ALA A 361 -12.28 22.46 -20.31
CA ALA A 361 -12.90 23.79 -20.17
C ALA A 361 -12.10 24.82 -19.34
N SER A 362 -10.98 24.42 -18.71
CA SER A 362 -10.34 25.17 -17.61
C SER A 362 -9.48 26.41 -18.00
N GLY A 363 -9.93 27.20 -18.99
CA GLY A 363 -9.18 28.33 -19.56
C GLY A 363 -9.41 29.74 -18.97
N GLN A 364 -10.14 29.91 -17.85
CA GLN A 364 -10.39 31.23 -17.24
C GLN A 364 -10.11 31.27 -15.72
N GLU A 365 -9.76 32.45 -15.21
CA GLU A 365 -9.03 32.71 -13.97
C GLU A 365 -9.75 32.30 -12.65
N ASP A 366 -8.90 31.94 -11.68
CA ASP A 366 -9.03 31.92 -10.21
C ASP A 366 -10.11 31.09 -9.49
N GLY A 367 -11.19 30.64 -10.15
CA GLY A 367 -12.16 29.69 -9.57
C GLY A 367 -11.98 28.22 -10.01
N ILE A 368 -11.13 27.98 -11.00
CA ILE A 368 -11.08 26.73 -11.79
C ILE A 368 -10.03 25.72 -11.28
N SER A 369 -9.10 26.13 -10.42
CA SER A 369 -7.98 25.29 -9.96
C SER A 369 -8.44 24.09 -9.11
N GLU A 370 -9.43 24.27 -8.25
CA GLU A 370 -9.93 23.23 -7.35
C GLU A 370 -10.70 22.14 -8.12
N HIS A 371 -11.62 22.52 -9.02
CA HIS A 371 -12.37 21.54 -9.84
C HIS A 371 -11.45 20.72 -10.74
N ARG A 372 -10.39 21.36 -11.24
CA ARG A 372 -9.35 20.67 -12.00
C ARG A 372 -8.62 19.65 -11.11
N SER A 373 -8.19 20.03 -9.91
CA SER A 373 -7.51 19.10 -8.98
C SER A 373 -8.38 17.89 -8.60
N ILE A 374 -9.69 18.09 -8.43
CA ILE A 374 -10.66 17.02 -8.14
C ILE A 374 -10.79 16.10 -9.36
N SER A 375 -10.96 16.66 -10.56
CA SER A 375 -11.07 15.88 -11.80
C SER A 375 -9.80 15.04 -12.07
N GLU A 376 -8.63 15.63 -11.87
CA GLU A 376 -7.34 14.95 -11.97
C GLU A 376 -7.24 13.80 -10.95
N SER A 377 -7.67 14.04 -9.70
CA SER A 377 -7.67 13.02 -8.63
C SER A 377 -8.63 11.86 -8.91
N ILE A 378 -9.82 12.13 -9.45
CA ILE A 378 -10.80 11.09 -9.84
C ILE A 378 -10.19 10.16 -10.89
N ILE A 379 -9.61 10.74 -11.95
CA ILE A 379 -9.00 9.97 -13.04
C ILE A 379 -7.81 9.17 -12.53
N GLN A 380 -6.95 9.76 -11.71
CA GLN A 380 -5.80 9.06 -11.16
C GLN A 380 -6.21 7.90 -10.25
N ALA A 381 -7.23 8.07 -9.40
CA ALA A 381 -7.76 7.01 -8.57
C ALA A 381 -8.33 5.85 -9.41
N TYR A 382 -9.10 6.16 -10.44
CA TYR A 382 -9.65 5.18 -11.38
C TYR A 382 -8.54 4.40 -12.11
N LEU A 383 -7.59 5.10 -12.75
CA LEU A 383 -6.51 4.47 -13.50
C LEU A 383 -5.63 3.59 -12.62
N THR A 384 -5.38 4.01 -11.37
CA THR A 384 -4.60 3.21 -10.40
C THR A 384 -5.30 1.88 -10.10
N VAL A 385 -6.61 1.93 -9.86
CA VAL A 385 -7.42 0.73 -9.61
C VAL A 385 -7.46 -0.17 -10.85
N CYS A 386 -7.68 0.39 -12.05
CA CYS A 386 -7.68 -0.40 -13.29
C CYS A 386 -6.33 -1.07 -13.56
N LYS A 387 -5.22 -0.37 -13.29
CA LYS A 387 -3.88 -0.95 -13.31
C LYS A 387 -3.77 -2.12 -12.33
N ASP A 388 -4.25 -1.97 -11.10
CA ASP A 388 -4.22 -3.04 -10.09
C ASP A 388 -5.05 -4.26 -10.53
N VAL A 389 -6.22 -4.05 -11.15
CA VAL A 389 -7.07 -5.13 -11.71
C VAL A 389 -6.31 -5.98 -12.73
N ILE A 390 -5.60 -5.32 -13.65
CA ILE A 390 -4.84 -5.99 -14.72
C ILE A 390 -3.63 -6.73 -14.12
N MET A 391 -2.92 -6.08 -13.20
CA MET A 391 -1.76 -6.65 -12.50
C MET A 391 -2.11 -7.95 -11.76
N VAL A 392 -3.31 -8.06 -11.17
CA VAL A 392 -3.76 -9.28 -10.47
C VAL A 392 -4.43 -10.30 -11.41
N GLY A 393 -4.42 -10.06 -12.73
CA GLY A 393 -4.95 -10.98 -13.74
C GLY A 393 -6.47 -11.02 -13.85
N LEU A 394 -7.19 -10.02 -13.32
CA LEU A 394 -8.66 -9.98 -13.37
C LEU A 394 -9.20 -9.19 -14.57
N GLY A 395 -8.38 -8.38 -15.23
CA GLY A 395 -8.79 -7.57 -16.39
C GLY A 395 -8.73 -8.36 -17.69
N ASN A 396 -9.90 -8.72 -18.25
CA ASN A 396 -10.00 -9.33 -19.57
C ASN A 396 -9.65 -8.33 -20.70
N LEU A 397 -9.51 -8.82 -21.94
CA LEU A 397 -9.19 -8.00 -23.11
C LEU A 397 -10.15 -6.82 -23.32
N GLU A 398 -11.45 -7.08 -23.19
CA GLU A 398 -12.48 -6.06 -23.37
C GLU A 398 -12.30 -4.90 -22.37
N PHE A 399 -12.06 -5.24 -21.10
CA PHE A 399 -11.75 -4.28 -20.05
C PHE A 399 -10.48 -3.48 -20.36
N GLN A 400 -9.42 -4.14 -20.83
CA GLN A 400 -8.15 -3.51 -21.20
C GLN A 400 -8.34 -2.52 -22.37
N ALA A 401 -9.07 -2.90 -23.42
CA ALA A 401 -9.39 -2.03 -24.55
C ALA A 401 -10.20 -0.79 -24.10
N ARG A 402 -11.25 -0.99 -23.28
CA ARG A 402 -12.05 0.12 -22.74
C ARG A 402 -11.24 1.06 -21.87
N LEU A 403 -10.28 0.54 -21.08
CA LEU A 403 -9.34 1.34 -20.30
C LEU A 403 -8.44 2.20 -21.20
N LEU A 404 -7.86 1.61 -22.25
CA LEU A 404 -7.02 2.33 -23.21
C LEU A 404 -7.80 3.48 -23.87
N ASP A 405 -9.07 3.28 -24.23
CA ASP A 405 -9.91 4.34 -24.77
C ASP A 405 -10.11 5.51 -23.80
N VAL A 406 -10.37 5.22 -22.52
CA VAL A 406 -10.48 6.27 -21.49
C VAL A 406 -9.17 7.03 -21.39
N ALA A 407 -8.05 6.32 -21.28
CA ALA A 407 -6.72 6.90 -21.14
C ALA A 407 -6.32 7.75 -22.35
N LEU A 408 -6.64 7.30 -23.56
CA LEU A 408 -6.37 8.02 -24.80
C LEU A 408 -7.10 9.37 -24.83
N LEU A 409 -8.39 9.41 -24.48
CA LEU A 409 -9.16 10.64 -24.41
C LEU A 409 -8.57 11.62 -23.37
N VAL A 410 -8.17 11.12 -22.21
CA VAL A 410 -7.53 11.95 -21.16
C VAL A 410 -6.22 12.54 -21.64
N ILE A 411 -5.36 11.76 -22.30
CA ILE A 411 -4.05 12.23 -22.78
C ILE A 411 -4.21 13.21 -23.96
N GLN A 412 -5.16 12.95 -24.86
CA GLN A 412 -5.45 13.82 -26.00
C GLN A 412 -5.96 15.21 -25.60
N SER A 413 -6.54 15.35 -24.39
CA SER A 413 -6.92 16.66 -23.84
C SER A 413 -5.76 17.66 -23.74
N GLY A 414 -4.51 17.20 -23.79
CA GLY A 414 -3.31 18.02 -23.63
C GLY A 414 -3.04 18.49 -22.20
N LYS A 415 -3.90 18.12 -21.25
CA LYS A 415 -3.73 18.36 -19.81
C LYS A 415 -3.53 17.08 -19.01
N GLY A 416 -3.55 15.90 -19.64
CA GLY A 416 -3.39 14.58 -19.01
C GLY A 416 -2.02 14.27 -18.40
N GLY A 417 -1.10 15.24 -18.30
CA GLY A 417 0.26 15.01 -17.79
C GLY A 417 0.32 14.42 -16.37
N PHE A 418 -0.66 14.73 -15.52
CA PHE A 418 -0.74 14.26 -14.13
C PHE A 418 -0.88 12.73 -14.01
N CYS A 419 -1.48 12.05 -14.99
CA CYS A 419 -1.74 10.61 -14.94
C CYS A 419 -0.71 9.76 -15.69
N ILE A 420 0.26 10.37 -16.39
CA ILE A 420 1.23 9.64 -17.21
C ILE A 420 2.01 8.57 -16.41
N PRO A 421 2.51 8.82 -15.19
CA PRO A 421 3.21 7.78 -14.42
C PRO A 421 2.35 6.51 -14.22
N VAL A 422 1.08 6.68 -13.86
CA VAL A 422 0.13 5.57 -13.64
C VAL A 422 -0.22 4.88 -14.97
N LEU A 423 -0.35 5.65 -16.05
CA LEU A 423 -0.62 5.09 -17.38
C LEU A 423 0.54 4.24 -17.90
N LEU A 424 1.79 4.65 -17.71
CA LEU A 424 2.95 3.83 -18.09
C LEU A 424 2.96 2.52 -17.33
N CYS A 425 2.65 2.54 -16.02
CA CYS A 425 2.46 1.31 -15.26
C CYS A 425 1.30 0.48 -15.83
N ALA A 426 0.15 1.08 -16.16
CA ALA A 426 -0.99 0.35 -16.73
C ALA A 426 -0.64 -0.29 -18.08
N LEU A 427 0.06 0.42 -18.97
CA LEU A 427 0.54 -0.12 -20.25
C LEU A 427 1.47 -1.31 -20.06
N LYS A 428 2.38 -1.23 -19.09
CA LYS A 428 3.26 -2.34 -18.71
C LYS A 428 2.44 -3.56 -18.27
N GLU A 429 1.48 -3.38 -17.36
CA GLU A 429 0.64 -4.48 -16.88
C GLU A 429 -0.23 -5.08 -17.99
N ILE A 430 -0.71 -4.27 -18.96
CA ILE A 430 -1.46 -4.76 -20.13
C ILE A 430 -0.59 -5.69 -20.98
N ILE A 431 0.66 -5.29 -21.26
CA ILE A 431 1.60 -6.13 -22.02
C ILE A 431 1.83 -7.45 -21.29
N GLU A 432 2.11 -7.41 -19.99
CA GLU A 432 2.34 -8.62 -19.19
C GLU A 432 1.10 -9.53 -19.14
N ALA A 433 -0.09 -8.95 -18.99
CA ALA A 433 -1.34 -9.71 -18.98
C ALA A 433 -1.66 -10.33 -20.35
N SER A 434 -1.46 -9.59 -21.45
CA SER A 434 -1.72 -10.07 -22.81
C SER A 434 -0.87 -11.29 -23.18
N LEU A 435 0.36 -11.35 -22.67
CA LEU A 435 1.28 -12.45 -22.93
C LEU A 435 1.03 -13.69 -22.05
N ALA A 436 0.40 -13.49 -20.89
CA ALA A 436 0.01 -14.59 -20.01
C ALA A 436 -1.28 -15.29 -20.45
N GLN A 437 -2.08 -14.67 -21.32
CA GLN A 437 -3.38 -15.16 -21.76
C GLN A 437 -3.27 -15.81 -23.15
N ASN A 438 -3.95 -16.95 -23.36
CA ASN A 438 -4.06 -17.60 -24.67
C ASN A 438 -5.10 -16.86 -25.54
N ILE A 439 -4.71 -15.70 -26.06
CA ILE A 439 -5.58 -14.79 -26.81
C ILE A 439 -5.46 -15.05 -28.31
N ASP A 440 -6.52 -14.73 -29.05
CA ASP A 440 -6.50 -14.71 -30.51
C ASP A 440 -5.45 -13.68 -31.03
N PRO A 441 -4.59 -14.06 -31.99
CA PRO A 441 -3.50 -13.20 -32.43
C PRO A 441 -3.95 -11.86 -33.02
N ASP A 442 -5.14 -11.79 -33.63
CA ASP A 442 -5.65 -10.55 -34.24
C ASP A 442 -6.14 -9.59 -33.14
N GLU A 443 -6.90 -10.08 -32.16
CA GLU A 443 -7.34 -9.28 -31.01
C GLU A 443 -6.15 -8.77 -30.18
N MET A 444 -5.11 -9.61 -30.04
CA MET A 444 -3.87 -9.21 -29.39
C MET A 444 -3.15 -8.11 -30.19
N ALA A 445 -3.10 -8.20 -31.52
CA ALA A 445 -2.46 -7.19 -32.36
C ALA A 445 -3.15 -5.82 -32.25
N ASP A 446 -4.49 -5.79 -32.24
CA ASP A 446 -5.27 -4.56 -32.06
C ASP A 446 -5.01 -3.91 -30.70
N LEU A 447 -4.97 -4.71 -29.64
CA LEU A 447 -4.64 -4.22 -28.29
C LEU A 447 -3.23 -3.63 -28.22
N LEU A 448 -2.23 -4.33 -28.79
CA LEU A 448 -0.85 -3.85 -28.79
C LEU A 448 -0.67 -2.58 -29.65
N SER A 449 -1.41 -2.47 -30.76
CA SER A 449 -1.48 -1.24 -31.56
C SER A 449 -2.05 -0.07 -30.75
N ALA A 450 -3.09 -0.31 -29.96
CA ALA A 450 -3.65 0.69 -29.06
C ALA A 450 -2.65 1.10 -27.95
N VAL A 451 -1.88 0.15 -27.40
CA VAL A 451 -0.78 0.42 -26.45
C VAL A 451 0.28 1.33 -27.08
N GLN A 452 0.75 1.01 -28.29
CA GLN A 452 1.73 1.84 -29.01
C GLN A 452 1.20 3.25 -29.26
N THR A 453 -0.06 3.35 -29.72
CA THR A 453 -0.71 4.64 -29.99
C THR A 453 -0.80 5.49 -28.72
N LEU A 454 -1.19 4.90 -27.59
CA LEU A 454 -1.26 5.60 -26.31
C LEU A 454 0.14 6.05 -25.84
N PHE A 455 1.16 5.19 -26.00
CA PHE A 455 2.55 5.53 -25.66
C PHE A 455 3.06 6.73 -26.49
N GLN A 456 2.77 6.77 -27.79
CA GLN A 456 3.08 7.92 -28.63
C GLN A 456 2.41 9.19 -28.11
N LYS A 457 1.12 9.13 -27.75
CA LYS A 457 0.39 10.29 -27.21
C LYS A 457 0.92 10.73 -25.84
N VAL A 458 1.40 9.81 -25.03
CA VAL A 458 2.12 10.10 -23.78
C VAL A 458 3.36 10.94 -24.08
N LEU A 459 4.24 10.51 -24.99
CA LEU A 459 5.47 11.25 -25.33
C LEU A 459 5.16 12.63 -25.95
N GLU A 460 4.17 12.72 -26.82
CA GLU A 460 3.70 14.00 -27.36
C GLU A 460 3.21 14.95 -26.25
N CYS A 461 2.54 14.41 -25.21
CA CYS A 461 2.07 15.20 -24.07
C CYS A 461 3.25 15.70 -23.22
N VAL A 462 4.25 14.86 -22.96
CA VAL A 462 5.47 15.24 -22.24
C VAL A 462 6.22 16.34 -22.99
N ALA A 463 6.46 16.15 -24.29
CA ALA A 463 7.14 17.13 -25.14
C ALA A 463 6.40 18.48 -25.16
N ARG A 464 5.07 18.47 -25.26
CA ARG A 464 4.24 19.68 -25.18
C ARG A 464 4.38 20.39 -23.83
N LYS A 465 4.38 19.65 -22.71
CA LYS A 465 4.57 20.22 -21.38
C LYS A 465 5.94 20.86 -21.22
N LEU A 466 7.01 20.20 -21.66
CA LEU A 466 8.36 20.77 -21.63
C LEU A 466 8.48 22.07 -22.40
N LYS A 467 7.83 22.14 -23.57
CA LYS A 467 7.84 23.33 -24.42
C LYS A 467 7.02 24.49 -23.86
N LYS A 468 5.87 24.23 -23.24
CA LYS A 468 4.93 25.27 -22.78
C LYS A 468 5.09 25.64 -21.30
N GLN A 469 5.46 24.70 -20.45
CA GLN A 469 5.52 24.82 -18.98
C GLN A 469 6.79 24.11 -18.48
N GLN A 470 7.95 24.74 -18.67
CA GLN A 470 9.25 24.08 -18.53
C GLN A 470 9.46 23.45 -17.13
N GLU A 471 9.12 24.14 -16.05
CA GLU A 471 9.28 23.62 -14.67
C GLU A 471 8.39 22.41 -14.39
N GLU A 472 7.08 22.49 -14.71
CA GLU A 472 6.16 21.35 -14.60
C GLU A 472 6.59 20.18 -15.49
N GLY A 473 7.12 20.48 -16.68
CA GLY A 473 7.65 19.48 -17.61
C GLY A 473 8.86 18.74 -17.03
N LEU A 474 9.78 19.46 -16.38
CA LEU A 474 10.94 18.85 -15.72
C LEU A 474 10.54 17.98 -14.51
N GLN A 475 9.60 18.45 -13.70
CA GLN A 475 9.04 17.65 -12.59
C GLN A 475 8.37 16.37 -13.11
N LEU A 476 7.61 16.49 -14.21
CA LEU A 476 7.01 15.34 -14.87
C LEU A 476 8.10 14.36 -15.33
N ILE A 477 9.12 14.80 -16.06
CA ILE A 477 10.27 13.97 -16.46
C ILE A 477 10.84 13.17 -15.27
N HIS A 478 11.08 13.84 -14.13
CA HIS A 478 11.60 13.15 -12.93
C HIS A 478 10.66 12.06 -12.43
N SER A 479 9.35 12.31 -12.41
CA SER A 479 8.35 11.31 -12.02
C SER A 479 8.25 10.12 -12.98
N LEU A 480 8.68 10.29 -14.24
CA LEU A 480 8.61 9.25 -15.27
C LEU A 480 9.81 8.30 -15.29
N GLN A 481 10.92 8.65 -14.63
CA GLN A 481 12.16 7.86 -14.67
C GLN A 481 11.94 6.38 -14.41
N ARG A 482 11.22 6.05 -13.32
CA ARG A 482 10.96 4.66 -12.94
C ARG A 482 9.86 4.01 -13.79
N PRO A 483 8.64 4.59 -13.93
CA PRO A 483 7.57 3.97 -14.74
C PRO A 483 7.94 3.75 -16.20
N LEU A 484 8.67 4.70 -16.82
CA LEU A 484 9.13 4.56 -18.20
C LEU A 484 10.18 3.46 -18.32
N GLY A 485 11.12 3.39 -17.38
CA GLY A 485 12.14 2.34 -17.35
C GLY A 485 11.53 0.95 -17.21
N GLU A 486 10.58 0.78 -16.29
CA GLU A 486 9.86 -0.49 -16.09
C GLU A 486 9.05 -0.88 -17.35
N PHE A 487 8.34 0.07 -17.98
CA PHE A 487 7.61 -0.18 -19.23
C PHE A 487 8.54 -0.62 -20.37
N LEU A 488 9.63 0.13 -20.61
CA LEU A 488 10.58 -0.18 -21.69
C LEU A 488 11.30 -1.50 -21.44
N HIS A 489 11.63 -1.81 -20.18
CA HIS A 489 12.19 -3.10 -19.82
C HIS A 489 11.23 -4.24 -20.15
N THR A 490 9.94 -4.12 -19.81
CA THR A 490 8.93 -5.12 -20.18
C THR A 490 8.84 -5.28 -21.70
N VAL A 491 8.73 -4.19 -22.47
CA VAL A 491 8.71 -4.26 -23.95
C VAL A 491 9.96 -4.97 -24.50
N GLN A 492 11.13 -4.69 -23.90
CA GLN A 492 12.39 -5.32 -24.28
C GLN A 492 12.43 -6.82 -23.94
N CYS A 493 11.95 -7.24 -22.78
CA CYS A 493 11.90 -8.66 -22.40
C CYS A 493 11.06 -9.51 -23.36
N TRP A 494 10.09 -8.90 -24.04
CA TRP A 494 9.14 -9.58 -24.90
C TRP A 494 9.34 -9.30 -26.40
N HIS A 495 10.50 -8.77 -26.81
CA HIS A 495 10.79 -8.40 -28.19
C HIS A 495 10.62 -9.54 -29.20
N SER A 496 10.83 -10.79 -28.77
CA SER A 496 10.74 -12.00 -29.60
C SER A 496 9.30 -12.40 -29.89
N THR A 497 8.36 -11.99 -29.04
CA THR A 497 6.94 -12.34 -29.12
C THR A 497 6.14 -11.20 -29.76
N CYS A 498 6.53 -9.94 -29.51
CA CYS A 498 5.81 -8.76 -29.98
C CYS A 498 6.73 -7.80 -30.78
N THR A 499 7.30 -8.28 -31.90
CA THR A 499 8.26 -7.50 -32.69
C THR A 499 7.69 -6.18 -33.20
N ALA A 500 6.42 -6.15 -33.63
CA ALA A 500 5.77 -4.93 -34.12
C ALA A 500 5.64 -3.86 -33.02
N LEU A 501 5.18 -4.25 -31.82
CA LEU A 501 5.11 -3.37 -30.65
C LEU A 501 6.50 -2.86 -30.26
N HIS A 502 7.48 -3.76 -30.19
CA HIS A 502 8.86 -3.45 -29.82
C HIS A 502 9.45 -2.40 -30.76
N LYS A 503 9.39 -2.64 -32.08
CA LYS A 503 9.82 -1.69 -33.10
C LYS A 503 9.08 -0.36 -32.95
N GLY A 504 7.75 -0.41 -32.91
CA GLY A 504 6.90 0.78 -32.79
C GLY A 504 7.22 1.67 -31.58
N VAL A 505 7.42 1.07 -30.40
CA VAL A 505 7.79 1.79 -29.17
C VAL A 505 9.18 2.40 -29.29
N LEU A 506 10.16 1.67 -29.82
CA LEU A 506 11.52 2.17 -30.01
C LEU A 506 11.60 3.30 -31.03
N SER A 507 10.99 3.16 -32.21
CA SER A 507 10.98 4.22 -33.23
C SER A 507 10.28 5.48 -32.70
N THR A 508 9.20 5.32 -31.93
CA THR A 508 8.51 6.46 -31.30
C THR A 508 9.39 7.18 -30.27
N LEU A 509 10.11 6.40 -29.43
CA LEU A 509 11.06 6.95 -28.46
C LEU A 509 12.21 7.68 -29.16
N LEU A 510 12.77 7.07 -30.20
CA LEU A 510 13.85 7.66 -31.00
C LEU A 510 13.42 8.97 -31.64
N ALA A 511 12.25 9.00 -32.27
CA ALA A 511 11.68 10.20 -32.87
C ALA A 511 11.53 11.33 -31.83
N ALA A 512 11.05 11.00 -30.62
CA ALA A 512 10.92 11.97 -29.54
C ALA A 512 12.28 12.53 -29.08
N VAL A 513 13.30 11.67 -28.94
CA VAL A 513 14.66 12.09 -28.55
C VAL A 513 15.30 12.97 -29.63
N VAL A 514 15.20 12.57 -30.89
CA VAL A 514 15.74 13.35 -32.03
C VAL A 514 15.06 14.71 -32.12
N ALA A 515 13.72 14.77 -31.98
CA ALA A 515 12.98 16.02 -31.99
C ALA A 515 13.41 16.98 -30.85
N GLU A 516 13.66 16.45 -29.65
CA GLU A 516 14.11 17.26 -28.51
C GLU A 516 15.54 17.78 -28.70
N ILE A 517 16.45 16.95 -29.21
CA ILE A 517 17.84 17.37 -29.50
C ILE A 517 17.85 18.43 -30.59
N ASN A 518 17.06 18.24 -31.66
CA ASN A 518 16.90 19.26 -32.70
C ASN A 518 16.39 20.59 -32.11
N HIS A 519 15.40 20.55 -31.22
CA HIS A 519 14.86 21.75 -30.59
C HIS A 519 15.88 22.47 -29.69
N THR A 520 16.71 21.72 -28.97
CA THR A 520 17.76 22.28 -28.09
C THR A 520 18.94 22.84 -28.87
N LEU A 521 19.32 22.19 -29.99
CA LEU A 521 20.33 22.68 -30.92
C LEU A 521 19.90 24.03 -31.53
N GLU A 522 18.61 24.22 -31.81
CA GLU A 522 18.07 25.50 -32.30
C GLU A 522 18.04 26.62 -31.23
N LYS A 523 17.98 26.28 -29.92
CA LYS A 523 17.73 27.24 -28.84
C LYS A 523 18.88 27.51 -27.86
N VAL A 524 20.06 26.89 -28.03
CA VAL A 524 21.25 27.07 -27.16
C VAL A 524 20.88 27.03 -25.65
N LYS A 525 20.17 25.98 -25.22
CA LYS A 525 19.94 25.70 -23.79
C LYS A 525 20.12 24.20 -23.50
N SER A 526 20.52 23.92 -22.25
CA SER A 526 20.98 22.63 -21.70
C SER A 526 20.28 21.37 -22.21
N VAL A 527 21.09 20.47 -22.79
CA VAL A 527 20.77 19.18 -23.44
C VAL A 527 20.41 18.05 -22.43
N LEU A 528 20.55 18.29 -21.12
CA LEU A 528 20.72 17.20 -20.15
C LEU A 528 19.46 16.50 -19.60
N THR A 529 18.24 17.01 -19.82
CA THR A 529 17.08 16.53 -19.04
C THR A 529 16.32 15.35 -19.65
N PHE A 530 15.99 15.36 -20.94
CA PHE A 530 15.34 14.20 -21.60
C PHE A 530 16.30 13.02 -21.76
N LEU A 531 17.56 13.32 -22.11
CA LEU A 531 18.62 12.34 -22.22
C LEU A 531 18.94 11.67 -20.88
N SER A 532 18.82 12.35 -19.73
CA SER A 532 18.99 11.69 -18.41
C SER A 532 17.93 10.63 -18.11
N VAL A 533 16.73 10.75 -18.70
CA VAL A 533 15.64 9.78 -18.52
C VAL A 533 15.76 8.60 -19.47
N CYS A 534 16.20 8.85 -20.71
CA CYS A 534 16.65 7.78 -21.60
C CYS A 534 17.92 7.09 -21.08
N TYR A 535 18.78 7.80 -20.35
CA TYR A 535 20.02 7.26 -19.79
C TYR A 535 19.80 6.23 -18.67
N LEU A 536 18.70 6.36 -17.90
CA LEU A 536 18.26 5.34 -16.93
C LEU A 536 17.60 4.13 -17.60
N CYS A 537 17.08 4.30 -18.81
CA CYS A 537 16.57 3.22 -19.64
C CYS A 537 17.72 2.65 -20.47
N TYR A 538 18.56 1.83 -19.84
CA TYR A 538 19.43 0.83 -20.48
C TYR A 538 19.39 0.91 -22.02
N LEU A 539 20.25 1.74 -22.63
CA LEU A 539 20.39 1.81 -24.09
C LEU A 539 20.96 0.47 -24.55
N SER A 540 20.05 -0.48 -24.70
CA SER A 540 20.33 -1.84 -25.15
C SER A 540 20.81 -1.79 -26.59
N LEU A 541 21.54 -2.82 -27.02
CA LEU A 541 21.89 -3.02 -28.42
C LEU A 541 20.68 -2.81 -29.36
N SER A 542 19.47 -3.11 -28.90
CA SER A 542 18.23 -2.95 -29.67
C SER A 542 17.90 -1.51 -30.02
N PHE A 543 18.16 -0.52 -29.14
CA PHE A 543 17.96 0.89 -29.48
C PHE A 543 18.96 1.34 -30.56
N LEU A 544 20.21 0.88 -30.46
CA LEU A 544 21.23 1.16 -31.48
C LEU A 544 20.92 0.45 -32.80
N ASN A 545 20.40 -0.78 -32.76
CA ASN A 545 20.00 -1.52 -33.95
C ASN A 545 18.82 -0.83 -34.65
N GLU A 546 17.81 -0.37 -33.90
CA GLU A 546 16.69 0.37 -34.47
C GLU A 546 17.15 1.72 -35.05
N LEU A 547 18.05 2.44 -34.35
CA LEU A 547 18.66 3.66 -34.88
C LEU A 547 19.41 3.39 -36.20
N MET A 548 20.13 2.27 -36.29
CA MET A 548 20.80 1.85 -37.52
C MET A 548 19.79 1.49 -38.61
N GLU A 549 18.70 0.79 -38.30
CA GLU A 549 17.63 0.51 -39.26
C GLU A 549 16.98 1.80 -39.78
N CYS A 550 16.67 2.77 -38.93
CA CYS A 550 16.12 4.08 -39.33
C CYS A 550 17.10 4.88 -40.21
N LEU A 551 18.42 4.78 -39.98
CA LEU A 551 19.43 5.38 -40.85
C LEU A 551 19.52 4.69 -42.21
N ILE A 552 19.49 3.34 -42.23
CA ILE A 552 19.57 2.54 -43.46
C ILE A 552 18.31 2.70 -44.32
N SER A 553 17.16 2.89 -43.69
CA SER A 553 15.86 3.06 -44.35
C SER A 553 15.58 4.50 -44.81
N GLU A 554 16.53 5.43 -44.63
CA GLU A 554 16.40 6.86 -44.96
C GLU A 554 15.25 7.58 -44.22
N GLU A 555 14.72 7.01 -43.13
CA GLU A 555 13.65 7.63 -42.33
C GLU A 555 14.12 8.90 -41.58
N ILE A 556 15.44 9.06 -41.38
CA ILE A 556 16.06 10.23 -40.75
C ILE A 556 16.55 11.20 -41.82
N GLU A 557 15.72 12.19 -42.15
CA GLU A 557 16.07 13.22 -43.12
C GLU A 557 16.50 14.55 -42.45
N GLY A 558 17.47 15.22 -43.07
CA GLY A 558 17.91 16.57 -42.70
C GLY A 558 19.17 16.66 -41.82
N ILE A 559 19.95 17.73 -42.02
CA ILE A 559 21.26 17.96 -41.37
C ILE A 559 21.13 17.98 -39.84
N PHE A 560 20.08 18.59 -39.30
CA PHE A 560 19.86 18.67 -37.85
C PHE A 560 19.56 17.29 -37.26
N SER A 561 18.69 16.49 -37.89
CA SER A 561 18.35 15.12 -37.46
C SER A 561 19.56 14.19 -37.49
N LEU A 562 20.44 14.32 -38.49
CA LEU A 562 21.72 13.60 -38.56
C LEU A 562 22.66 14.04 -37.43
N MET A 563 22.76 15.34 -37.16
CA MET A 563 23.56 15.87 -36.04
C MET A 563 23.03 15.41 -34.68
N ALA A 564 21.71 15.37 -34.49
CA ALA A 564 21.08 14.84 -33.30
C ALA A 564 21.41 13.36 -33.09
N THR A 565 21.39 12.57 -34.17
CA THR A 565 21.78 11.16 -34.16
C THR A 565 23.24 10.97 -33.75
N VAL A 566 24.15 11.79 -34.30
CA VAL A 566 25.56 11.80 -33.89
C VAL A 566 25.71 12.18 -32.41
N CYS A 567 24.97 13.17 -31.93
CA CYS A 567 24.97 13.54 -30.51
C CYS A 567 24.51 12.38 -29.60
N ILE A 568 23.47 11.64 -29.99
CA ILE A 568 23.00 10.44 -29.26
C ILE A 568 24.13 9.41 -29.17
N VAL A 569 24.79 9.08 -30.29
CA VAL A 569 25.90 8.10 -30.33
C VAL A 569 27.10 8.57 -29.49
N ILE A 570 27.44 9.85 -29.51
CA ILE A 570 28.54 10.41 -28.72
C ILE A 570 28.23 10.36 -27.21
N LEU A 571 26.99 10.70 -26.81
CA LEU A 571 26.56 10.61 -25.41
C LEU A 571 26.60 9.18 -24.89
N ILE A 572 26.22 8.20 -25.71
CA ILE A 572 26.35 6.77 -25.40
C ILE A 572 27.82 6.36 -25.22
N LYS A 573 28.72 6.84 -26.10
CA LYS A 573 30.16 6.52 -26.07
C LYS A 573 30.88 7.13 -24.87
N GLY A 574 30.50 8.35 -24.44
CA GLY A 574 31.15 9.06 -23.33
C GLY A 574 31.05 8.36 -21.97
N GLN A 575 30.18 7.36 -21.82
CA GLN A 575 29.88 6.72 -20.54
C GLN A 575 29.94 5.18 -20.54
N SER A 576 30.15 4.53 -21.70
CA SER A 576 30.40 3.08 -21.81
C SER A 576 31.87 2.80 -22.14
N SER A 577 32.64 2.19 -21.23
CA SER A 577 34.06 1.83 -21.46
C SER A 577 34.26 0.65 -22.44
N TYR A 578 33.18 0.08 -22.98
CA TYR A 578 33.20 -1.14 -23.78
C TYR A 578 32.34 -1.01 -25.05
N PHE A 579 32.71 -0.13 -25.98
CA PHE A 579 32.16 -0.19 -27.35
C PHE A 579 33.15 0.36 -28.38
N CYS A 580 33.37 -0.37 -29.48
CA CYS A 580 34.29 0.02 -30.56
C CYS A 580 33.49 0.69 -31.71
N PRO A 581 33.58 2.03 -31.90
CA PRO A 581 32.72 2.77 -32.83
C PRO A 581 33.28 2.88 -34.25
N ILE A 582 34.42 2.24 -34.55
CA ILE A 582 35.11 2.44 -35.83
C ILE A 582 34.21 2.05 -37.01
N LYS A 583 33.36 1.04 -36.87
CA LYS A 583 32.47 0.59 -37.96
C LYS A 583 31.28 1.54 -38.19
N LEU A 584 30.65 2.03 -37.12
CA LEU A 584 29.50 2.95 -37.21
C LEU A 584 29.90 4.36 -37.71
N CYS A 585 31.05 4.86 -37.26
CA CYS A 585 31.62 6.11 -37.79
C CYS A 585 32.03 5.96 -39.27
N PHE A 586 32.56 4.79 -39.67
CA PHE A 586 32.88 4.53 -41.08
C PHE A 586 31.62 4.48 -41.94
N ASP A 587 30.57 3.81 -41.47
CA ASP A 587 29.31 3.68 -42.21
C ASP A 587 28.58 5.04 -42.31
N MET A 588 28.59 5.89 -41.27
CA MET A 588 28.08 7.27 -41.35
C MET A 588 28.92 8.20 -42.25
N LEU A 589 30.26 8.10 -42.22
CA LEU A 589 31.15 8.85 -43.12
C LEU A 589 31.04 8.35 -44.58
N CYS A 590 30.72 7.07 -44.79
CA CYS A 590 30.41 6.53 -46.11
C CYS A 590 29.04 7.01 -46.62
N PHE A 591 28.06 7.21 -45.74
CA PHE A 591 26.76 7.81 -46.09
C PHE A 591 26.91 9.28 -46.52
N GLU A 592 27.77 10.06 -45.83
CA GLU A 592 28.16 11.41 -46.25
C GLU A 592 28.77 11.43 -47.68
N ASN A 593 29.53 10.40 -48.03
CA ASN A 593 30.13 10.26 -49.37
C ASN A 593 29.13 9.85 -50.46
N GLN A 594 27.97 9.26 -50.14
CA GLN A 594 26.90 8.98 -51.11
C GLN A 594 25.96 10.18 -51.31
N VAL A 595 25.69 10.96 -50.26
CA VAL A 595 24.84 12.17 -50.34
C VAL A 595 25.56 13.35 -51.02
N HIS A 596 26.89 13.29 -51.13
CA HIS A 596 27.72 14.34 -51.73
C HIS A 596 27.46 14.63 -53.22
N ILE A 597 26.57 13.89 -53.90
CA ILE A 597 26.18 14.15 -55.30
C ILE A 597 25.02 15.17 -55.44
N LYS A 598 24.26 15.52 -54.39
CA LYS A 598 23.04 16.34 -54.57
C LYS A 598 22.93 17.70 -53.87
N PHE A 599 23.81 18.10 -52.96
CA PHE A 599 23.71 19.44 -52.33
C PHE A 599 25.01 20.25 -52.44
N ARG A 600 25.10 21.09 -53.48
CA ARG A 600 26.21 22.02 -53.70
C ARG A 600 25.87 23.41 -53.12
N ARG A 601 26.25 23.62 -51.85
CA ARG A 601 26.57 24.91 -51.16
C ARG A 601 25.47 26.00 -51.01
N PRO A 602 25.60 26.92 -50.01
CA PRO A 602 26.80 27.21 -49.22
C PRO A 602 26.67 27.03 -47.70
N PHE A 603 27.43 26.07 -47.17
CA PHE A 603 28.09 26.18 -45.86
C PHE A 603 29.21 27.22 -45.98
N SER A 604 28.96 28.46 -45.60
CA SER A 604 30.02 29.46 -45.39
C SER A 604 29.78 30.37 -44.19
N SER A 605 28.70 30.19 -43.41
CA SER A 605 28.43 31.02 -42.23
C SER A 605 28.61 30.32 -40.87
N LEU A 606 28.81 29.00 -40.82
CA LEU A 606 28.91 28.27 -39.54
C LEU A 606 30.35 28.05 -39.01
N ALA A 607 31.38 28.50 -39.72
CA ALA A 607 32.77 28.18 -39.40
C ALA A 607 33.40 29.06 -38.28
N VAL A 608 32.64 29.88 -37.55
CA VAL A 608 33.22 30.85 -36.59
C VAL A 608 32.94 30.53 -35.12
N LYS A 609 32.16 29.50 -34.75
CA LYS A 609 31.90 29.19 -33.33
C LYS A 609 31.85 27.70 -33.01
N LEU A 610 33.01 27.05 -32.99
CA LEU A 610 33.23 25.78 -32.29
C LEU A 610 34.69 25.75 -31.80
N PRO A 611 34.98 25.81 -30.49
CA PRO A 611 36.33 25.55 -29.99
C PRO A 611 36.64 24.06 -30.09
N SER A 612 37.63 23.73 -30.95
CA SER A 612 38.55 22.58 -30.88
C SER A 612 38.03 21.28 -30.24
N LEU A 613 37.41 20.43 -31.06
CA LEU A 613 37.31 18.97 -30.83
C LEU A 613 38.54 18.26 -31.44
N SER A 614 39.74 18.54 -30.94
CA SER A 614 40.97 17.89 -31.43
C SER A 614 41.68 16.99 -30.41
N LYS A 615 41.05 16.62 -29.30
CA LYS A 615 41.54 15.57 -28.38
C LYS A 615 40.40 14.83 -27.66
N ILE A 616 39.65 13.99 -28.39
CA ILE A 616 38.92 12.78 -27.95
C ILE A 616 38.87 11.87 -29.18
#